data_AF-A0A7V8XG69-F1
#
_entry.id   AF-A0A7V8XG69-F1
#
_cell.length_a   1.000
_cell.length_b   1.000
_cell.length_c   1.000
_cell.angle_alpha   90.00
_cell.angle_beta   90.00
_cell.angle_gamma   90.00
#
_symmetry.space_group_name_H-M   'P 1'
#
loop_
_entity.id
_entity.type
_entity.pdbx_description
1 polymer ?
#
loop_
_entity_poly.entity_id
_entity_poly.type
_entity_poly.pdbx_seq_one_letter_code
_entity_poly.pdbx_strand_id
1 'polypeptide(L)'
;MSVRVEVLVDEADRKAALRKATLRGLTDTPKQIPAVWLYDERGSLLFEEITRLPEYDLTHTERQILEERGHEARAFKRTPYSRALRLPPTPNATRSRAFERCGQGEWRPFGRR
;
A
#
# COMPACT_ATOMS: atom_id res chain seq x y z
N MET A 1 0.67 -24.32 -6.02
CA MET A 1 -0.09 -23.23 -6.65
C MET A 1 0.91 -22.21 -7.14
N SER A 2 1.16 -22.10 -8.45
CA SER A 2 2.15 -21.18 -9.02
C SER A 2 1.51 -19.81 -9.28
N VAL A 3 2.22 -18.73 -8.97
CA VAL A 3 1.82 -17.36 -9.28
C VAL A 3 2.64 -16.90 -10.48
N ARG A 4 1.99 -16.39 -11.52
CA ARG A 4 2.65 -15.71 -12.64
C ARG A 4 2.62 -14.20 -12.36
N VAL A 5 3.79 -13.57 -12.42
CA VAL A 5 3.94 -12.11 -12.30
C VAL A 5 4.34 -11.58 -13.66
N GLU A 6 3.56 -10.63 -14.19
CA GLU A 6 3.85 -9.91 -15.42
C GLU A 6 4.24 -8.48 -15.05
N VAL A 7 5.42 -8.05 -15.50
CA VAL A 7 5.93 -6.70 -15.27
C VAL A 7 5.62 -5.87 -16.51
N LEU A 8 4.72 -4.89 -16.37
CA LEU A 8 4.24 -4.04 -17.47
C LEU A 8 4.98 -2.69 -17.56
N VAL A 9 5.81 -2.37 -16.56
CA VAL A 9 6.57 -1.14 -16.45
C VAL A 9 7.93 -1.49 -15.89
N ASP A 10 9.00 -1.05 -16.55
CA ASP A 10 10.36 -1.36 -16.14
C ASP A 10 11.08 -0.17 -15.48
N GLU A 11 12.38 -0.35 -15.21
CA GLU A 11 13.21 0.69 -14.61
C GLU A 11 13.47 1.87 -15.54
N ALA A 12 13.56 1.64 -16.86
CA ALA A 12 13.76 2.69 -17.84
C ALA A 12 12.51 3.57 -17.94
N ASP A 13 11.32 2.98 -17.93
CA ASP A 13 10.05 3.70 -17.84
C ASP A 13 9.99 4.58 -16.59
N ARG A 14 10.39 4.03 -15.43
CA ARG A 14 10.44 4.77 -14.15
C ARG A 14 11.40 5.95 -14.22
N LYS A 15 12.61 5.78 -14.75
CA LYS A 15 13.61 6.85 -14.91
C LYS A 15 13.11 7.94 -15.87
N ALA A 16 12.51 7.54 -16.99
CA ALA A 16 11.94 8.48 -17.96
C ALA A 16 10.81 9.32 -17.34
N ALA A 17 9.92 8.68 -16.58
CA ALA A 17 8.84 9.36 -15.86
C ALA A 17 9.37 10.34 -14.80
N LEU A 18 10.38 9.95 -14.00
CA LEU A 18 11.01 10.83 -13.01
C LEU A 18 11.65 12.05 -13.67
N ARG A 19 12.44 11.84 -14.73
CA ARG A 19 13.12 12.92 -15.46
C ARG A 19 12.09 13.92 -16.00
N LYS A 20 11.04 13.42 -16.67
CA LYS A 20 9.98 14.27 -17.23
C LYS A 20 9.26 15.07 -16.15
N ALA A 21 8.88 14.43 -15.04
CA ALA A 21 8.19 15.09 -13.93
C ALA A 21 9.07 16.15 -13.26
N THR A 22 10.35 15.86 -13.05
CA THR A 22 11.32 16.77 -12.43
C THR A 22 11.58 17.99 -13.30
N LEU A 23 11.84 17.78 -14.59
CA LEU A 23 12.07 18.89 -15.52
C LEU A 23 10.88 19.86 -15.54
N ARG A 24 9.68 19.34 -15.76
CA ARG A 24 8.46 20.14 -15.75
C ARG A 24 8.26 20.86 -14.40
N GLY A 25 8.35 20.09 -13.31
CA GLY A 25 8.06 20.56 -11.96
C GLY A 25 9.00 21.66 -11.47
N LEU A 26 10.28 21.60 -11.83
CA LEU A 26 11.26 22.62 -11.44
C LEU A 26 11.22 23.86 -12.34
N THR A 27 10.65 23.76 -13.54
CA THR A 27 10.42 24.91 -14.43
C THR A 27 9.09 25.62 -14.17
N ASP A 28 8.13 24.97 -13.52
CA ASP A 28 6.83 25.57 -13.18
C ASP A 28 6.94 26.66 -12.09
N THR A 29 5.90 27.50 -12.03
CA THR A 29 5.72 28.52 -10.99
C THR A 29 4.30 28.42 -10.43
N PRO A 30 4.12 27.93 -9.19
CA PRO A 30 5.15 27.51 -8.23
C PRO A 30 5.83 26.20 -8.63
N LYS A 31 7.06 25.97 -8.12
CA LYS A 31 7.81 24.73 -8.33
C LYS A 31 7.15 23.58 -7.57
N GLN A 32 6.93 22.45 -8.23
CA GLN A 32 6.25 21.30 -7.64
C GLN A 32 6.85 19.99 -8.14
N ILE A 33 7.08 19.03 -7.25
CA ILE A 33 7.46 17.66 -7.62
C ILE A 33 6.40 16.69 -7.07
N PRO A 34 5.91 15.72 -7.88
CA PRO A 34 4.95 14.73 -7.40
C PRO A 34 5.51 13.92 -6.23
N ALA A 35 4.72 13.80 -5.15
CA ALA A 35 5.11 13.09 -3.92
C ALA A 35 5.41 11.60 -4.11
N VAL A 36 5.00 10.98 -5.22
CA VAL A 36 5.32 9.58 -5.54
C VAL A 36 6.83 9.33 -5.57
N TRP A 37 7.63 10.35 -5.93
CA TRP A 37 9.09 10.25 -6.00
C TRP A 37 9.78 10.33 -4.63
N LEU A 38 9.04 10.62 -3.56
CA LEU A 38 9.57 10.56 -2.20
C LEU A 38 9.76 9.11 -1.72
N TYR A 39 9.08 8.14 -2.33
CA TYR A 39 9.07 6.75 -1.88
C TYR A 39 10.08 5.88 -2.66
N ASP A 40 11.35 6.24 -2.58
CA ASP A 40 12.45 5.31 -2.88
C ASP A 40 12.67 4.36 -1.67
N GLU A 41 13.75 3.57 -1.69
CA GLU A 41 14.07 2.66 -0.58
C GLU A 41 14.14 3.40 0.76
N ARG A 42 14.90 4.50 0.81
CA ARG A 42 15.11 5.28 2.03
C ARG A 42 13.83 6.00 2.46
N GLY A 43 13.14 6.64 1.53
CA GLY A 43 11.90 7.35 1.81
C GLY A 43 10.78 6.42 2.25
N SER A 44 10.78 5.17 1.78
CA SER A 44 9.86 4.14 2.28
C SER A 44 10.17 3.78 3.73
N LEU A 45 11.44 3.60 4.10
CA LEU A 45 11.84 3.35 5.49
C LEU A 45 11.47 4.52 6.41
N LEU A 46 11.71 5.76 5.97
CA LEU A 46 11.30 6.96 6.71
C LEU A 46 9.78 7.02 6.89
N PHE A 47 9.01 6.64 5.87
CA PHE A 47 7.55 6.56 6.00
C PHE A 47 7.14 5.50 7.04
N GLU A 48 7.76 4.32 7.04
CA GLU A 48 7.50 3.30 8.06
C GLU A 48 7.80 3.81 9.48
N GLU A 49 8.86 4.57 9.68
CA GLU A 49 9.17 5.22 10.96
C GLU A 49 8.11 6.26 11.34
N ILE A 50 7.70 7.12 10.39
CA ILE A 50 6.66 8.14 10.61
C ILE A 50 5.35 7.51 11.08
N THR A 51 4.97 6.35 10.52
CA THR A 51 3.72 5.67 10.93
C THR A 51 3.68 5.18 12.37
N ARG A 52 4.83 5.19 13.08
CA ARG A 52 4.94 4.80 14.49
C ARG A 52 4.91 6.00 15.44
N LEU A 53 4.98 7.22 14.91
CA LEU A 53 4.95 8.44 15.71
C LEU A 53 3.54 8.65 16.28
N PRO A 54 3.41 9.02 17.57
CA PRO A 54 2.10 9.27 18.18
C PRO A 54 1.35 10.44 17.53
N GLU A 55 2.04 11.37 16.88
CA GLU A 55 1.44 12.47 16.13
C GLU A 55 0.80 12.03 14.81
N TYR A 56 1.16 10.84 14.30
CA TYR A 56 0.69 10.32 13.01
C TYR A 56 -0.32 9.17 13.20
N ASP A 57 -1.44 9.46 13.86
CA ASP A 57 -2.47 8.49 14.27
C ASP A 57 -3.26 7.85 13.10
N LEU A 58 -3.04 8.30 11.85
CA LEU A 58 -3.75 7.80 10.67
C LEU A 58 -3.61 6.28 10.50
N THR A 59 -2.43 5.73 10.75
CA THR A 59 -2.14 4.31 10.50
C THR A 59 -2.70 3.44 11.63
N HIS A 60 -2.70 3.94 12.86
CA HIS A 60 -3.28 3.27 14.01
C HIS A 60 -4.82 3.22 13.89
N THR A 61 -5.43 4.35 13.57
CA THR A 61 -6.87 4.46 13.34
C THR A 61 -7.35 3.56 12.20
N GLU A 62 -6.67 3.56 11.05
CA GLU A 62 -7.03 2.68 9.93
C GLU A 62 -6.97 1.21 10.33
N ARG A 63 -5.92 0.80 11.06
CA ARG A 63 -5.78 -0.58 11.53
C ARG A 63 -6.92 -0.96 12.51
N GLN A 64 -7.25 -0.09 13.45
CA GLN A 64 -8.36 -0.32 14.39
C GLN A 64 -9.68 -0.52 13.65
N ILE A 65 -10.00 0.34 12.68
CA ILE A 65 -11.23 0.22 11.87
C ILE A 65 -11.24 -1.10 11.09
N LEU A 66 -10.12 -1.48 10.49
CA LEU A 66 -10.01 -2.73 9.74
C LEU A 66 -10.15 -3.97 10.64
N GLU A 67 -9.63 -3.93 11.86
CA GLU A 67 -9.78 -4.99 12.86
C GLU A 67 -11.24 -5.10 13.33
N GLU A 68 -11.90 -3.98 13.63
CA GLU A 68 -13.28 -3.95 14.12
C GLU A 68 -14.31 -4.30 13.03
N ARG A 69 -14.14 -3.80 11.80
CA ARG A 69 -15.17 -3.83 10.74
C ARG A 69 -14.78 -4.66 9.52
N GLY A 70 -13.60 -5.28 9.51
CA GLY A 70 -13.09 -6.02 8.34
C GLY A 70 -14.00 -7.16 7.87
N HIS A 71 -14.79 -7.75 8.79
CA HIS A 71 -15.74 -8.80 8.49
C HIS A 71 -16.98 -8.27 7.72
N GLU A 72 -17.47 -7.07 8.05
CA GLU A 72 -18.56 -6.40 7.33
C GLU A 72 -18.13 -6.02 5.91
N ALA A 73 -16.92 -5.48 5.75
CA ALA A 73 -16.34 -5.18 4.44
C ALA A 73 -16.19 -6.43 3.57
N ARG A 74 -15.90 -7.59 4.18
CA ARG A 74 -15.83 -8.87 3.47
C ARG A 74 -17.20 -9.41 3.07
N ALA A 75 -18.24 -9.15 3.87
CA ALA A 75 -19.63 -9.46 3.52
C ALA A 75 -20.10 -8.63 2.31
N PHE A 76 -19.76 -7.34 2.26
CA PHE A 76 -20.05 -6.46 1.10
C PHE A 76 -19.39 -6.95 -0.20
N LYS A 77 -18.16 -7.50 -0.11
CA LYS A 77 -17.45 -8.05 -1.28
C LYS A 77 -18.06 -9.32 -1.88
N ARG A 78 -19.15 -9.87 -1.31
CA ARG A 78 -19.89 -11.02 -1.88
C ARG A 78 -20.99 -10.63 -2.87
N THR A 79 -21.12 -9.35 -3.25
CA THR A 79 -22.04 -8.94 -4.31
C THR A 79 -21.48 -9.29 -5.70
N PRO A 80 -22.31 -9.60 -6.71
CA PRO A 80 -21.86 -9.96 -8.06
C PRO A 80 -21.10 -8.85 -8.80
N TYR A 81 -21.11 -7.61 -8.30
CA TYR A 81 -20.45 -6.45 -8.91
C TYR A 81 -19.17 -6.01 -8.18
N SER A 82 -18.84 -6.60 -7.04
CA SER A 82 -17.67 -6.22 -6.26
C SER A 82 -16.53 -7.23 -6.46
N ARG A 83 -15.55 -6.89 -7.31
CA ARG A 83 -14.30 -7.67 -7.44
C ARG A 83 -13.24 -7.09 -6.50
N ALA A 84 -12.77 -7.90 -5.56
CA ALA A 84 -11.62 -7.55 -4.74
C ALA A 84 -10.35 -7.58 -5.59
N LEU A 85 -9.79 -6.41 -5.92
CA LEU A 85 -8.45 -6.31 -6.48
C LEU A 85 -7.45 -6.33 -5.32
N ARG A 86 -6.55 -7.33 -5.33
CA ARG A 86 -5.37 -7.32 -4.47
C ARG A 86 -4.32 -6.49 -5.19
N LEU A 87 -4.06 -5.29 -4.69
CA LEU A 87 -2.93 -4.50 -5.17
C LEU A 87 -1.63 -5.23 -4.80
N PRO A 88 -0.60 -5.20 -5.67
CA PRO A 88 0.71 -5.71 -5.31
C PRO A 88 1.23 -4.97 -4.07
N PRO A 89 2.01 -5.64 -3.19
CA PRO A 89 2.61 -4.97 -2.05
C PRO A 89 3.52 -3.85 -2.59
N THR A 90 3.16 -2.60 -2.31
CA THR A 90 4.07 -1.47 -2.52
C THR A 90 5.01 -1.39 -1.31
N PRO A 91 6.21 -0.80 -1.45
CA PRO A 91 7.18 -0.66 -0.36
C PRO A 91 6.61 -0.01 0.91
N ASN A 92 5.57 0.82 0.77
CA ASN A 92 4.87 1.49 1.87
C ASN A 92 3.53 0.83 2.26
N ALA A 93 3.13 -0.27 1.61
CA ALA A 93 1.91 -1.00 1.91
C ALA A 93 2.19 -2.22 2.81
N THR A 94 2.60 -1.94 4.06
CA THR A 94 2.57 -2.92 5.15
C THR A 94 1.13 -3.44 5.42
N ARG A 95 0.12 -2.74 4.87
CA ARG A 95 -1.34 -2.94 5.06
C ARG A 95 -1.90 -4.24 4.48
N SER A 96 -1.14 -4.97 3.67
CA SER A 96 -1.63 -6.19 2.99
C SER A 96 -1.67 -7.45 3.87
N ARG A 97 -1.16 -7.41 5.10
CA ARG A 97 -1.01 -8.59 5.98
C ARG A 97 -2.14 -8.74 7.00
N ALA A 98 -3.39 -8.61 6.56
CA ALA A 98 -4.53 -8.83 7.44
C ALA A 98 -5.15 -10.21 7.16
N PHE A 99 -4.82 -11.14 8.05
CA PHE A 99 -5.46 -12.45 8.27
C PHE A 99 -5.12 -13.61 7.31
N GLU A 100 -4.54 -14.67 7.88
CA GLU A 100 -4.50 -16.00 7.28
C GLU A 100 -5.72 -16.83 7.74
N ARG A 101 -6.24 -17.65 6.85
CA ARG A 101 -7.34 -18.58 7.14
C ARG A 101 -6.76 -19.85 7.76
N CYS A 102 -6.92 -20.05 9.07
CA CYS A 102 -6.72 -21.38 9.64
C CYS A 102 -7.85 -22.31 9.15
N GLY A 103 -7.53 -23.59 8.92
CA GLY A 103 -8.37 -24.58 8.22
C GLY A 103 -9.78 -24.87 8.77
N GLN A 104 -10.24 -24.12 9.78
CA GLN A 104 -11.57 -24.23 10.38
C GLN A 104 -12.40 -22.93 10.30
N GLY A 105 -11.99 -21.95 9.48
CA GLY A 105 -12.75 -20.70 9.28
C GLY A 105 -12.46 -19.61 10.32
N GLU A 106 -11.55 -19.86 11.26
CA GLU A 106 -11.07 -18.88 12.21
C GLU A 106 -9.93 -18.03 11.60
N TRP A 107 -10.04 -16.70 11.76
CA TRP A 107 -9.09 -15.72 11.26
C TRP A 107 -8.13 -15.33 12.38
N ARG A 108 -6.82 -15.50 12.15
CA ARG A 108 -5.81 -15.12 13.14
C ARG A 108 -4.89 -14.01 12.60
N PRO A 109 -4.54 -13.03 13.45
CA PRO A 109 -3.50 -12.07 13.11
C PRO A 109 -2.15 -12.80 13.00
N PHE A 110 -1.34 -12.42 12.02
CA PHE A 110 -0.03 -12.99 11.80
C PHE A 110 0.91 -12.66 12.98
N GLY A 111 1.57 -13.66 13.57
CA GLY A 111 2.67 -13.44 14.53
C GLY A 111 2.35 -13.53 16.03
N ARG A 112 1.14 -13.93 16.45
CA ARG A 112 0.99 -14.47 17.82
C ARG A 112 1.44 -15.93 17.81
N ARG A 113 2.55 -16.22 18.50
CA ARG A 113 2.79 -17.55 19.03
C ARG A 113 1.67 -17.91 20.01
#